data_AF-A0A068V9S6-F1
#
_entry.id   AF-A0A068V9S6-F1
#
_cell.length_a   1.000
_cell.length_b   1.000
_cell.length_c   1.000
_cell.angle_alpha   90.00
_cell.angle_beta   90.00
_cell.angle_gamma   90.00
#
_symmetry.space_group_name_H-M   'P 1'
#
loop_
_entity.id
_entity.type
_entity.pdbx_description
1 polymer ?
#
loop_
_entity_poly.entity_id
_entity_poly.type
_entity_poly.pdbx_seq_one_letter_code
_entity_poly.pdbx_strand_id
1 'polypeptide(L)'
;MFVQNPIHFFQVPIFIISSVAEELVAFLNVIPEWLCKQQQDKLYSSQPLFTFMDFLNEKWLFLFSVLHSLELLSILQEPFIVICPHWSLKIEPDVHFLQHWCGDKNSLLVMEEGFNANLIFLPFKSMAIKVLQCLFLFGTK
;
A
#
# COMPACT_ATOMS: atom_id res chain seq x y z
N MET A 1 -4.36 11.74 33.26
CA MET A 1 -5.70 11.87 32.67
C MET A 1 -5.58 12.86 31.51
N PHE A 2 -5.13 12.38 30.36
CA PHE A 2 -5.04 13.20 29.15
C PHE A 2 -6.33 13.00 28.38
N VAL A 3 -7.05 14.10 28.24
CA VAL A 3 -8.37 14.19 27.62
C VAL A 3 -8.26 13.76 26.16
N GLN A 4 -9.06 12.75 25.80
CA GLN A 4 -9.38 12.38 24.44
C GLN A 4 -9.92 13.60 23.69
N ASN A 5 -9.19 14.08 22.69
CA ASN A 5 -9.79 14.77 21.55
C ASN A 5 -9.76 13.75 20.39
N PRO A 6 -10.92 13.20 19.97
CA PRO A 6 -10.97 12.39 18.77
C PRO A 6 -10.89 13.37 17.60
N ILE A 7 -9.68 13.64 17.13
CA ILE A 7 -9.52 14.13 15.77
C ILE A 7 -10.15 13.02 14.93
N HIS A 8 -11.28 13.31 14.30
CA HIS A 8 -11.88 12.46 13.28
C HIS A 8 -10.80 12.30 12.20
N PHE A 9 -9.96 11.26 12.32
CA PHE A 9 -9.06 10.88 11.25
C PHE A 9 -9.98 10.55 10.09
N PHE A 10 -9.92 11.36 9.02
CA PHE A 10 -10.46 10.95 7.74
C PHE A 10 -9.85 9.58 7.45
N GLN A 11 -10.67 8.53 7.43
CA GLN A 11 -10.24 7.19 7.08
C GLN A 11 -9.92 7.23 5.59
N VAL A 12 -8.64 7.44 5.27
CA VAL A 12 -8.15 7.47 3.89
C VAL A 12 -8.14 6.03 3.38
N PRO A 13 -8.92 5.70 2.32
CA PRO A 13 -8.97 4.35 1.81
C PRO A 13 -7.62 3.94 1.21
N ILE A 14 -7.27 2.68 1.42
CA ILE A 14 -6.03 2.05 0.93
C ILE A 14 -6.42 0.99 -0.09
N PHE A 15 -5.78 1.02 -1.25
CA PHE A 15 -6.01 0.08 -2.34
C PHE A 15 -4.73 -0.70 -2.62
N ILE A 16 -4.79 -2.04 -2.57
CA ILE A 16 -3.71 -2.90 -3.07
C ILE A 16 -4.13 -3.40 -4.45
N ILE A 17 -3.36 -3.05 -5.46
CA ILE A 17 -3.63 -3.46 -6.84
C ILE A 17 -2.54 -4.44 -7.27
N SER A 18 -2.91 -5.72 -7.34
CA SER A 18 -2.01 -6.82 -7.70
C SER A 18 -2.81 -8.06 -8.08
N SER A 19 -2.42 -8.74 -9.15
CA SER A 19 -3.04 -10.00 -9.56
C SER A 19 -2.97 -11.09 -8.50
N VAL A 20 -2.01 -10.98 -7.57
CA VAL A 20 -1.79 -11.95 -6.49
C VAL A 20 -2.16 -11.42 -5.09
N ALA A 21 -2.88 -10.30 -5.01
CA ALA A 21 -3.18 -9.64 -3.72
C ALA A 21 -3.91 -10.56 -2.73
N GLU A 22 -4.99 -11.21 -3.17
CA GLU A 22 -5.81 -12.09 -2.34
C GLU A 22 -5.04 -13.34 -1.91
N GLU A 23 -4.29 -13.93 -2.82
CA GLU A 23 -3.47 -15.13 -2.58
C GLU A 23 -2.36 -14.84 -1.58
N LEU A 24 -1.73 -13.66 -1.69
CA LEU A 24 -0.70 -13.21 -0.76
C LEU A 24 -1.29 -12.99 0.64
N VAL A 25 -2.46 -12.37 0.73
CA VAL A 25 -3.17 -12.20 2.01
C VAL A 25 -3.55 -13.55 2.62
N ALA A 26 -4.03 -14.51 1.82
CA ALA A 26 -4.31 -15.86 2.29
C ALA A 26 -3.04 -16.55 2.78
N PHE A 27 -1.95 -16.49 2.02
CA PHE A 27 -0.67 -17.13 2.33
C PHE A 27 -0.06 -16.63 3.64
N LEU A 28 -0.12 -15.33 3.92
CA LEU A 28 0.38 -14.74 5.17
C LEU A 28 -0.29 -15.33 6.42
N ASN A 29 -1.51 -15.86 6.29
CA ASN A 29 -2.25 -16.47 7.38
C ASN A 29 -2.04 -17.99 7.51
N VAL A 30 -1.36 -18.64 6.55
CA VAL A 30 -1.23 -20.11 6.49
C VAL A 30 0.01 -20.63 7.23
N ILE A 31 1.11 -19.86 7.27
CA ILE A 31 2.40 -20.33 7.82
C ILE A 31 2.82 -19.47 9.02
N PRO A 32 2.16 -19.60 10.18
CA PRO A 32 2.47 -18.81 11.37
C PRO A 32 3.85 -19.14 11.97
N GLU A 33 4.42 -20.31 11.68
CA GLU A 33 5.70 -20.78 12.25
C GLU A 33 6.86 -19.89 11.81
N TRP A 34 6.72 -19.16 10.71
CA TRP A 34 7.74 -18.25 10.18
C TRP A 34 7.63 -16.83 10.76
N LEU A 35 6.61 -16.56 11.56
CA LEU A 35 6.39 -15.26 12.19
C LEU A 35 7.17 -15.14 13.50
N CYS A 36 7.38 -13.91 13.99
CA CYS A 36 7.98 -13.71 15.30
C CYS A 36 7.05 -14.22 16.42
N LYS A 37 7.63 -14.54 17.58
CA LYS A 37 6.88 -15.12 18.71
C LYS A 37 5.66 -14.30 19.12
N GLN A 38 5.78 -12.97 19.09
CA GLN A 38 4.65 -12.07 19.37
C GLN A 38 3.45 -12.29 18.42
N GLN A 39 3.71 -12.54 17.14
CA GLN A 39 2.64 -12.80 16.16
C GLN A 39 2.09 -14.22 16.30
N GLN A 40 2.94 -15.20 16.65
CA GLN A 40 2.49 -16.55 16.98
C GLN A 40 1.57 -16.56 18.23
N ASP A 41 1.90 -15.79 19.26
CA ASP A 41 1.10 -15.66 20.48
C ASP A 41 -0.32 -15.11 20.21
N LYS A 42 -0.47 -14.25 19.19
CA LYS A 42 -1.79 -13.76 18.73
C LYS A 42 -2.64 -14.87 18.12
N LEU A 43 -2.04 -15.82 17.41
CA LEU A 43 -2.75 -16.97 16.86
C LEU A 43 -3.40 -17.80 17.97
N TYR A 44 -2.63 -18.09 19.04
CA TYR A 44 -3.13 -18.87 20.18
C TYR A 44 -4.23 -18.16 20.97
N SER A 45 -4.29 -16.83 20.88
CA SER A 45 -5.33 -16.01 21.52
C SER A 45 -6.50 -15.66 20.59
N SER A 46 -6.58 -16.29 19.41
CA SER A 46 -7.63 -16.03 18.40
C SER A 46 -7.72 -14.55 17.99
N GLN A 47 -6.60 -13.82 18.07
CA GLN A 47 -6.49 -12.44 17.61
C GLN A 47 -6.02 -12.42 16.15
N PRO A 48 -6.38 -11.37 15.38
CA PRO A 48 -5.87 -11.19 14.02
C PRO A 48 -4.33 -11.12 14.05
N LEU A 49 -3.69 -11.92 13.20
CA LEU A 49 -2.23 -11.98 13.09
C LEU A 49 -1.67 -10.61 12.69
N PHE A 50 -2.33 -9.93 11.77
CA PHE A 50 -1.89 -8.66 11.21
C PHE A 50 -2.98 -7.61 11.24
N THR A 51 -2.60 -6.36 11.49
CA THR A 51 -3.51 -5.20 11.52
C THR A 51 -4.21 -4.98 10.17
N PHE A 52 -3.60 -5.38 9.05
CA PHE A 52 -4.25 -5.24 7.74
C PHE A 52 -5.54 -6.08 7.64
N MET A 53 -5.69 -7.14 8.44
CA MET A 53 -6.91 -7.96 8.48
C MET A 53 -8.08 -7.16 9.04
N ASP A 54 -7.84 -6.36 10.08
CA ASP A 54 -8.84 -5.45 10.62
C ASP A 54 -9.24 -4.41 9.57
N PHE A 55 -8.27 -3.87 8.83
CA PHE A 55 -8.55 -2.92 7.75
C PHE A 55 -9.36 -3.51 6.60
N LEU A 56 -9.19 -4.79 6.28
CA LEU A 56 -10.03 -5.49 5.30
C LEU A 56 -11.47 -5.63 5.82
N ASN A 57 -11.63 -6.04 7.08
CA ASN A 57 -12.94 -6.21 7.71
C ASN A 57 -13.70 -4.89 7.85
N GLU A 58 -13.00 -3.82 8.21
CA GLU A 58 -13.54 -2.46 8.35
C GLU A 58 -13.71 -1.72 7.01
N LYS A 59 -13.32 -2.34 5.90
CA LYS A 59 -13.35 -1.76 4.54
C LYS A 59 -12.56 -0.46 4.43
N TRP A 60 -11.40 -0.39 5.08
CA TRP A 60 -10.40 0.66 4.87
C TRP A 60 -9.33 0.22 3.87
N LEU A 61 -9.09 -1.09 3.78
CA LEU A 61 -8.21 -1.71 2.81
C LEU A 61 -9.05 -2.47 1.78
N PHE A 62 -8.78 -2.24 0.49
CA PHE A 62 -9.43 -2.93 -0.61
C PHE A 62 -8.38 -3.63 -1.48
N LEU A 63 -8.68 -4.85 -1.91
CA LEU A 63 -7.82 -5.64 -2.78
C LEU A 63 -8.44 -5.67 -4.18
N PHE A 64 -7.63 -5.42 -5.20
CA PHE A 64 -8.05 -5.50 -6.59
C PHE A 64 -7.00 -6.21 -7.42
N SER A 65 -7.43 -7.15 -8.27
CA SER A 65 -6.51 -7.86 -9.17
C SER A 65 -6.06 -7.00 -10.36
N VAL A 66 -6.89 -6.03 -10.78
CA VAL A 66 -6.70 -5.22 -12.00
C VAL A 66 -7.18 -3.79 -11.78
N LEU A 67 -6.50 -2.82 -12.39
CA LEU A 67 -6.77 -1.37 -12.27
C LEU A 67 -8.12 -0.95 -12.90
N HIS A 68 -8.55 -1.59 -13.98
CA HIS A 68 -9.77 -1.20 -14.72
C HIS A 68 -11.05 -1.89 -14.25
N SER A 69 -11.09 -2.34 -12.99
CA SER A 69 -12.36 -2.85 -12.44
C SER A 69 -13.36 -1.69 -12.31
N LEU A 70 -14.60 -1.92 -12.77
CA LEU A 70 -15.68 -0.93 -12.67
C LEU A 70 -15.92 -0.51 -11.20
N GLU A 71 -15.72 -1.45 -10.29
CA GLU A 71 -15.82 -1.26 -8.85
C GLU A 71 -14.76 -0.29 -8.31
N LEU A 72 -13.48 -0.45 -8.69
CA LEU A 72 -12.43 0.49 -8.27
C LEU A 72 -12.75 1.91 -8.73
N LEU A 73 -13.12 2.09 -10.00
CA LEU A 73 -13.45 3.41 -10.57
C LEU A 73 -14.62 4.09 -9.85
N SER A 74 -15.55 3.31 -9.30
CA SER A 74 -16.71 3.84 -8.57
C SER A 74 -16.39 4.31 -7.14
N ILE A 75 -15.34 3.75 -6.52
CA ILE A 75 -14.96 3.97 -5.12
C ILE A 75 -13.77 4.92 -5.00
N LEU A 76 -12.96 5.04 -6.06
CA LEU A 76 -11.74 5.83 -6.08
C LEU A 76 -12.05 7.34 -6.02
N GLN A 77 -11.97 7.90 -4.81
CA GLN A 77 -12.15 9.32 -4.53
C GLN A 77 -10.97 9.84 -3.70
N GLU A 78 -10.35 10.94 -4.12
CA GLU A 78 -9.21 11.54 -3.43
C GLU A 78 -9.64 12.18 -2.09
N PRO A 79 -8.83 12.05 -1.01
CA PRO A 79 -7.52 11.41 -0.96
C PRO A 79 -7.60 9.89 -0.77
N PHE A 80 -6.70 9.14 -1.42
CA PHE A 80 -6.54 7.70 -1.23
C PHE A 80 -5.07 7.28 -1.33
N ILE A 81 -4.77 6.07 -0.85
CA ILE A 81 -3.44 5.46 -0.94
C ILE A 81 -3.53 4.26 -1.87
N VAL A 82 -2.60 4.15 -2.83
CA VAL A 82 -2.45 2.95 -3.67
C VAL A 82 -1.11 2.30 -3.38
N ILE A 83 -1.15 0.99 -3.17
CA ILE A 83 0.01 0.12 -3.03
C ILE A 83 0.05 -0.77 -4.27
N CYS A 84 1.07 -0.55 -5.09
CA CYS A 84 1.41 -1.43 -6.20
C CYS A 84 2.70 -2.17 -5.84
N PRO A 85 2.71 -3.51 -5.85
CA PRO A 85 3.84 -4.28 -5.33
C PRO A 85 5.05 -4.33 -6.27
N HIS A 86 4.97 -3.70 -7.45
CA HIS A 86 6.02 -3.79 -8.45
C HIS A 86 6.99 -2.61 -8.37
N TRP A 87 8.21 -2.88 -7.92
CA TRP A 87 9.25 -1.88 -7.67
C TRP A 87 9.76 -1.13 -8.91
N SER A 88 9.54 -1.67 -10.13
CA SER A 88 10.14 -1.09 -11.33
C SER A 88 9.43 0.16 -11.86
N LEU A 89 8.19 0.41 -11.44
CA LEU A 89 7.29 1.44 -11.99
C LEU A 89 7.07 1.33 -13.52
N LYS A 90 7.21 0.13 -14.10
CA LYS A 90 7.09 -0.14 -15.55
C LYS A 90 5.91 -1.05 -15.92
N ILE A 91 5.13 -1.49 -14.95
CA ILE A 91 3.99 -2.40 -15.17
C ILE A 91 2.69 -1.63 -14.92
N GLU A 92 1.62 -2.00 -15.61
CA GLU A 92 0.24 -1.60 -15.27
C GLU A 92 -0.12 -2.25 -13.92
N PRO A 93 0.07 -1.55 -12.80
CA PRO A 93 -0.72 -0.36 -12.46
C PRO A 93 0.11 0.90 -12.17
N ASP A 94 1.40 0.75 -11.93
CA ASP A 94 2.31 1.83 -11.52
C ASP A 94 2.36 2.95 -12.55
N VAL A 95 2.50 2.58 -13.82
CA VAL A 95 2.65 3.52 -14.93
C VAL A 95 1.40 4.38 -15.07
N HIS A 96 0.21 3.78 -14.90
CA HIS A 96 -1.07 4.47 -15.04
C HIS A 96 -1.24 5.53 -13.95
N PHE A 97 -1.04 5.17 -12.68
CA PHE A 97 -1.13 6.14 -11.58
C PHE A 97 -0.04 7.20 -11.65
N LEU A 98 1.19 6.82 -12.02
CA LEU A 98 2.28 7.77 -12.14
C LEU A 98 2.06 8.75 -13.29
N GLN A 99 1.48 8.33 -14.42
CA GLN A 99 1.08 9.25 -15.50
C GLN A 99 0.00 10.24 -15.06
N HIS A 100 -0.92 9.79 -14.20
CA HIS A 100 -1.98 10.65 -13.68
C HIS A 100 -1.43 11.69 -12.69
N TRP A 101 -0.56 11.26 -11.77
CA TRP A 101 -0.10 12.09 -10.65
C TRP A 101 1.25 12.79 -10.87
N CYS A 102 2.01 12.49 -11.93
CA CYS A 102 3.35 13.07 -12.12
C CYS A 102 3.35 14.60 -12.10
N GLY A 103 2.26 15.24 -12.56
CA GLY A 103 2.08 16.69 -12.57
C GLY A 103 1.44 17.28 -11.30
N ASP A 104 1.02 16.46 -10.33
CA ASP A 104 0.35 16.94 -9.13
C ASP A 104 1.33 17.08 -7.94
N LYS A 105 1.40 18.30 -7.41
CA LYS A 105 2.22 18.69 -6.25
C LYS A 105 1.66 18.19 -4.90
N ASN A 106 0.40 17.76 -4.88
CA ASN A 106 -0.27 17.22 -3.71
C ASN A 106 -0.08 15.71 -3.58
N SER A 107 0.37 15.04 -4.64
CA SER A 107 0.67 13.61 -4.63
C SER A 107 2.07 13.34 -4.06
N LEU A 108 2.22 12.14 -3.48
CA LEU A 108 3.47 11.62 -2.95
C LEU A 108 3.69 10.21 -3.49
N LEU A 109 4.82 10.00 -4.15
CA LEU A 109 5.31 8.68 -4.52
C LEU A 109 6.35 8.22 -3.49
N VAL A 110 6.08 7.09 -2.84
CA VAL A 110 7.03 6.43 -1.94
C VAL A 110 7.59 5.21 -2.66
N MET A 111 8.92 5.07 -2.69
CA MET A 111 9.58 3.94 -3.33
C MET A 111 10.82 3.49 -2.55
N GLU A 112 11.27 2.27 -2.81
CA GLU A 112 12.46 1.71 -2.17
C GLU A 112 13.75 2.39 -2.67
N GLU A 113 14.68 2.63 -1.75
CA GLU A 113 16.03 3.11 -2.07
C GLU A 113 16.86 1.99 -2.75
N GLY A 114 17.73 2.37 -3.70
CA GLY A 114 18.53 1.43 -4.48
C GLY A 114 18.27 1.51 -5.99
N PHE A 115 17.18 2.18 -6.39
CA PHE A 115 16.88 2.47 -7.78
C PHE A 115 17.19 3.91 -8.15
N ASN A 116 17.73 4.10 -9.35
CA ASN A 116 18.00 5.43 -9.88
C ASN A 116 16.69 6.10 -10.31
N ALA A 117 16.12 6.90 -9.41
CA ALA A 117 14.92 7.70 -9.63
C ALA A 117 14.97 8.45 -10.97
N ASN A 118 16.10 9.09 -11.30
CA ASN A 118 16.23 9.85 -12.54
C ASN A 118 15.99 8.99 -13.77
N LEU A 119 16.49 7.75 -13.79
CA LEU A 119 16.29 6.82 -14.91
C LEU A 119 14.86 6.28 -14.99
N ILE A 120 14.25 5.99 -13.84
CA ILE A 120 12.87 5.50 -13.80
C ILE A 120 11.89 6.57 -14.29
N PHE A 121 12.17 7.83 -13.98
CA PHE A 121 11.29 8.94 -14.32
C PHE A 121 11.50 9.55 -15.71
N LEU A 122 12.55 9.16 -16.45
CA LEU A 122 12.79 9.63 -17.83
C LEU A 122 11.57 9.55 -18.77
N PRO A 123 10.72 8.50 -18.72
CA PRO A 123 9.54 8.41 -19.59
C PRO A 123 8.43 9.40 -19.24
N PHE A 124 8.46 9.99 -18.04
CA PHE A 124 7.40 10.85 -17.52
C PHE A 124 7.79 12.32 -17.74
N LYS A 125 6.84 13.11 -18.27
CA LYS A 125 7.01 14.56 -18.47
C LYS A 125 7.12 15.27 -17.12
N SER A 126 7.52 16.55 -17.13
CA SER A 126 7.67 17.47 -15.98
C SER A 126 7.09 16.96 -14.66
N MET A 127 7.94 16.41 -13.80
CA MET A 127 7.56 15.84 -12.50
C MET A 127 7.40 16.96 -11.47
N ALA A 128 6.16 17.22 -11.05
CA ALA A 128 5.82 18.06 -9.90
C ALA A 128 5.46 17.21 -8.66
N ILE A 129 5.23 15.90 -8.83
CA ILE A 129 5.02 14.95 -7.74
C ILE A 129 6.22 14.89 -6.81
N LYS A 130 5.94 14.80 -5.51
CA LYS A 130 6.97 14.59 -4.50
C LYS A 130 7.38 13.13 -4.52
N VAL A 131 8.69 12.86 -4.58
CA VAL A 131 9.22 11.50 -4.52
C VAL A 131 10.01 11.33 -3.23
N LEU A 132 9.69 10.29 -2.47
CA LEU A 132 10.39 9.89 -1.27
C LEU A 132 10.98 8.49 -1.48
N GLN A 133 12.30 8.39 -1.39
CA GLN A 133 13.00 7.10 -1.39
C GLN A 133 13.27 6.66 0.05
N CYS A 134 12.91 5.43 0.38
CA CYS A 134 13.01 4.88 1.73
C CYS A 134 13.76 3.54 1.73
N LEU A 135 14.59 3.31 2.74
CA LEU A 135 15.09 1.98 3.04
C LEU A 135 14.05 1.23 3.86
N PHE A 136 13.42 0.24 3.24
CA PHE A 136 12.61 -0.74 3.95
C PHE A 136 13.54 -1.80 4.52
N LEU A 137 14.16 -1.51 5.67
CA LEU A 137 15.05 -2.45 6.34
C LEU A 137 14.25 -3.65 6.86
N PHE A 138 14.36 -4.78 6.16
CA PHE A 138 13.82 -6.06 6.62
C PHE A 138 14.92 -6.82 7.38
N GLY A 139 15.04 -6.55 8.68
CA GLY A 139 15.95 -7.26 9.56
C GLY A 139 16.26 -6.51 10.84
N THR A 140 16.25 -7.21 11.97
CA THR A 140 16.80 -6.71 13.24
C THR A 140 18.31 -6.52 13.09
N LYS A 141 18.85 -5.43 13.63
CA LYS A 141 20.24 -5.45 14.09
C LYS A 141 20.41 -6.50 15.19
#